data_AF-A0A562D8B1-F1
#
_entry.id   AF-A0A562D8B1-F1
#
_cell.length_a   1.000
_cell.length_b   1.000
_cell.length_c   1.000
_cell.angle_alpha   90.00
_cell.angle_beta   90.00
_cell.angle_gamma   90.00
#
_symmetry.space_group_name_H-M   'P 1'
#
loop_
_entity.id
_entity.type
_entity.pdbx_description
1 polymer ?
#
loop_
_entity_poly.entity_id
_entity_poly.type
_entity_poly.pdbx_seq_one_letter_code
_entity_poly.pdbx_strand_id
1 'polypeptide(L)'
;MNSIAIAPRVHSDPQAIERLKALQLELDGELEVEVHMRDGSILRGTLPERPAIQQFLDPDGNEGTNGLFRVDDGDGGMHLYWLDEVERVVRVGSS
;
A
#
# COMPACT_ATOMS: atom_id res chain seq x y z
N MET A 1 -3.10 -7.05 -25.47
CA MET A 1 -1.94 -7.23 -24.58
C MET A 1 -2.21 -6.42 -23.33
N ASN A 2 -2.47 -7.06 -22.19
CA ASN A 2 -2.43 -6.33 -20.91
C ASN A 2 -0.95 -6.05 -20.63
N SER A 3 -0.58 -4.77 -20.61
CA SER A 3 0.76 -4.37 -20.18
C SER A 3 0.87 -4.61 -18.67
N ILE A 4 1.88 -5.36 -18.23
CA ILE A 4 2.19 -5.43 -16.79
C ILE A 4 2.68 -4.05 -16.33
N ALA A 5 2.19 -3.58 -15.19
CA ALA A 5 2.60 -2.31 -14.59
C ALA A 5 4.01 -2.41 -13.99
N ILE A 6 4.72 -1.28 -13.92
CA ILE A 6 6.06 -1.22 -13.30
C ILE A 6 5.94 -0.77 -11.84
N ALA A 7 6.67 -1.43 -10.94
CA ALA A 7 6.85 -1.03 -9.55
C ALA A 7 8.35 -0.79 -9.25
N PRO A 8 8.73 0.11 -8.33
CA PRO A 8 10.12 0.26 -7.90
C PRO A 8 10.70 -1.00 -7.26
N ARG A 9 9.84 -1.81 -6.61
CA ARG A 9 10.19 -3.08 -5.98
C ARG A 9 9.03 -4.06 -6.13
N VAL A 10 9.36 -5.34 -6.29
CA VAL A 10 8.40 -6.45 -6.27
C VAL A 10 8.83 -7.52 -5.27
N HIS A 11 7.88 -8.32 -4.79
CA HIS A 11 8.09 -9.36 -3.80
C HIS A 11 7.63 -10.72 -4.35
N SER A 12 8.52 -11.71 -4.33
CA SER A 12 8.22 -13.10 -4.71
C SER A 12 8.27 -14.07 -3.51
N ASP A 13 8.85 -13.63 -2.40
CA ASP A 13 8.91 -14.43 -1.17
C ASP A 13 7.51 -14.54 -0.51
N PRO A 14 7.08 -15.74 -0.09
CA PRO A 14 5.76 -15.93 0.53
C PRO A 14 5.52 -15.08 1.77
N GLN A 15 6.51 -14.86 2.62
CA GLN A 15 6.34 -14.07 3.85
C GLN A 15 6.08 -12.60 3.53
N ALA A 16 6.79 -12.06 2.55
CA ALA A 16 6.56 -10.70 2.07
C ALA A 16 5.16 -10.54 1.46
N ILE A 17 4.71 -11.52 0.67
CA ILE A 17 3.38 -11.51 0.06
C ILE A 17 2.27 -11.60 1.13
N GLU A 18 2.42 -12.47 2.13
CA GLU A 18 1.46 -12.56 3.23
C GLU A 18 1.40 -11.27 4.06
N ARG A 19 2.53 -10.58 4.24
CA ARG A 19 2.56 -9.26 4.86
C ARG A 19 1.74 -8.23 4.06
N LEU A 20 1.89 -8.21 2.73
CA LEU A 20 1.10 -7.31 1.87
C LEU A 20 -0.39 -7.59 2.00
N LYS A 21 -0.79 -8.87 1.98
CA LYS A 21 -2.19 -9.27 2.18
C LYS A 21 -2.72 -8.87 3.55
N ALA A 22 -1.93 -9.02 4.61
CA ALA A 22 -2.30 -8.59 5.95
C ALA A 22 -2.54 -7.08 5.99
N LEU A 23 -1.64 -6.27 5.40
CA LEU A 23 -1.83 -4.82 5.28
C LEU A 23 -3.07 -4.46 4.48
N GLN A 24 -3.35 -5.17 3.38
CA GLN A 24 -4.56 -4.98 2.59
C GLN A 24 -5.83 -5.24 3.40
N LEU A 25 -5.83 -6.23 4.30
CA LEU A 25 -6.95 -6.50 5.21
C LEU A 25 -7.04 -5.47 6.34
N GLU A 26 -5.91 -4.97 6.84
CA GLU A 26 -5.89 -3.93 7.87
C GLU A 26 -6.47 -2.61 7.34
N LEU A 27 -6.13 -2.28 6.10
CA LEU A 27 -6.55 -1.10 5.34
C LEU A 27 -7.83 -1.40 4.54
N ASP A 28 -8.93 -1.70 5.22
CA ASP A 28 -10.17 -2.20 4.58
C ASP A 28 -10.88 -1.20 3.64
N GLY A 29 -10.38 0.03 3.54
CA GLY A 29 -11.03 1.17 2.87
C GLY A 29 -12.08 1.83 3.75
N GLU A 30 -12.54 3.02 3.36
CA GLU A 30 -13.52 3.84 4.11
C GLU A 30 -13.15 4.06 5.59
N LEU A 31 -11.85 4.24 5.86
CA LEU A 31 -11.28 4.31 7.21
C LEU A 31 -10.39 5.54 7.38
N GLU A 32 -10.50 6.21 8.53
CA GLU A 32 -9.47 7.12 9.01
C GLU A 32 -8.31 6.32 9.60
N VAL A 33 -7.10 6.62 9.14
CA VAL A 33 -5.90 5.90 9.55
C VAL A 33 -4.74 6.83 9.83
N GLU A 34 -3.81 6.34 10.64
CA GLU A 34 -2.44 6.80 10.70
C GLU A 34 -1.54 5.67 10.17
N VAL A 35 -0.82 5.92 9.08
CA VAL A 35 0.11 4.97 8.45
C VAL A 35 1.52 5.43 8.71
N HIS A 36 2.31 4.58 9.35
CA HIS A 36 3.75 4.78 9.51
C HIS A 36 4.46 4.14 8.32
N MET A 37 5.28 4.92 7.65
CA MET A 37 6.06 4.50 6.49
C MET A 37 7.49 4.11 6.91
N ARG A 38 8.15 3.28 6.11
CA ARG A 38 9.53 2.81 6.36
C ARG A 38 10.57 3.92 6.37
N ASP A 39 10.31 4.99 5.63
CA ASP A 39 11.17 6.19 5.61
C ASP A 39 11.00 7.08 6.86
N GLY A 40 10.11 6.68 7.78
CA GLY A 40 9.81 7.41 9.01
C GLY A 40 8.70 8.46 8.87
N SER A 41 8.18 8.69 7.65
CA SER A 41 7.03 9.56 7.46
C SER A 41 5.76 8.96 8.06
N ILE A 42 4.83 9.84 8.44
CA ILE A 42 3.54 9.46 9.00
C ILE A 42 2.45 10.11 8.14
N LEU A 43 1.62 9.27 7.54
CA LEU A 43 0.45 9.69 6.77
C LEU A 43 -0.76 9.65 7.70
N ARG A 44 -1.55 10.72 7.71
CA ARG A 44 -2.84 10.76 8.41
C ARG A 44 -3.90 11.17 7.42
N GLY A 45 -4.97 10.41 7.34
CA GLY A 45 -6.01 10.70 6.37
C GLY A 45 -7.02 9.58 6.22
N THR A 46 -7.83 9.71 5.17
CA THR A 46 -8.88 8.76 4.84
C THR A 46 -8.42 7.85 3.71
N LEU A 47 -8.57 6.54 3.88
CA LEU A 47 -8.50 5.61 2.76
C LEU A 47 -9.86 5.55 2.07
N PRO A 48 -9.98 5.94 0.80
CA PRO A 48 -11.25 5.84 0.09
C PRO A 48 -11.60 4.39 -0.28
N GLU A 49 -10.59 3.52 -0.41
CA GLU A 49 -10.76 2.14 -0.86
C GLU A 49 -9.64 1.25 -0.33
N ARG A 50 -9.89 -0.07 -0.34
CA ARG A 50 -8.92 -1.08 0.05
C ARG A 50 -7.71 -1.09 -0.91
N PRO A 51 -6.47 -1.30 -0.44
CA PRO A 51 -5.30 -1.43 -1.32
C PRO A 51 -5.48 -2.49 -2.40
N ALA A 52 -4.93 -2.24 -3.58
CA ALA A 52 -4.91 -3.22 -4.67
C ALA A 52 -3.55 -3.94 -4.69
N ILE A 53 -3.56 -5.27 -4.52
CA ILE A 53 -2.39 -6.13 -4.69
C ILE A 53 -2.46 -6.78 -6.07
N GLN A 54 -1.36 -6.73 -6.84
CA GLN A 54 -1.29 -7.29 -8.18
C GLN A 54 0.16 -7.66 -8.56
N GLN A 55 0.33 -8.26 -9.75
CA GLN A 55 1.66 -8.50 -10.32
C GLN A 55 2.20 -7.23 -10.98
N PHE A 56 3.49 -7.01 -10.81
CA PHE A 56 4.28 -5.93 -11.39
C PHE A 56 5.60 -6.48 -11.94
N LEU A 57 6.23 -5.71 -12.82
CA LEU A 57 7.66 -5.85 -13.12
C LEU A 57 8.44 -4.79 -12.34
N ASP A 58 9.60 -5.15 -11.82
CA ASP A 58 10.57 -4.17 -11.31
C ASP A 58 11.44 -3.58 -12.45
N PRO A 59 12.32 -2.58 -12.17
CA PRO A 59 13.17 -1.97 -13.20
C PRO A 59 14.17 -2.94 -13.86
N ASP A 60 14.49 -4.06 -13.20
CA ASP A 60 15.38 -5.10 -13.71
C ASP A 60 14.61 -6.16 -14.54
N GLY A 61 13.28 -6.05 -14.63
CA GLY A 61 12.42 -6.95 -15.37
C GLY A 61 12.02 -8.21 -14.60
N ASN A 62 12.23 -8.24 -13.27
CA ASN A 62 11.72 -9.34 -12.45
C ASN A 62 10.23 -9.16 -12.21
N GLU A 63 9.48 -10.26 -12.34
CA GLU A 63 8.05 -10.28 -12.00
C GLU A 63 7.86 -10.60 -10.52
N GLY A 64 6.92 -9.90 -9.89
CA GLY A 64 6.48 -10.23 -8.53
C GLY A 64 5.30 -9.41 -8.08
N THR A 65 4.98 -9.54 -6.79
CA THR A 65 3.78 -8.94 -6.19
C THR A 65 4.14 -7.63 -5.48
N ASN A 66 3.31 -6.61 -5.65
CA ASN A 66 3.27 -5.45 -4.76
C ASN A 66 1.81 -4.96 -4.68
N GLY A 67 1.58 -3.82 -4.03
CA GLY A 67 0.29 -3.16 -4.05
C GLY A 67 0.40 -1.65 -3.90
N LEU A 68 -0.70 -0.99 -4.20
CA LEU A 68 -0.86 0.45 -4.09
C LEU A 68 -2.05 0.77 -3.20
N PHE A 69 -1.95 1.85 -2.44
CA PHE A 69 -3.05 2.39 -1.65
C PHE A 69 -3.12 3.90 -1.81
N ARG A 70 -4.31 4.46 -1.61
CA ARG A 70 -4.59 5.88 -1.76
C ARG A 70 -4.92 6.49 -0.40
N VAL A 71 -4.42 7.67 -0.11
CA VAL A 71 -4.76 8.44 1.09
C VAL A 71 -5.14 9.86 0.70
N ASP A 72 -6.28 10.31 1.21
CA ASP A 72 -6.65 11.73 1.26
C ASP A 72 -6.17 12.27 2.62
N ASP A 73 -5.09 13.05 2.62
CA ASP A 73 -4.49 13.63 3.82
C ASP A 73 -5.04 15.02 4.15
N GLY A 74 -6.10 15.46 3.46
CA GLY A 74 -6.74 16.74 3.66
C GLY A 74 -5.98 17.93 3.08
N ASP A 75 -4.90 17.71 2.32
CA ASP A 75 -4.16 18.78 1.62
C ASP A 75 -4.85 19.25 0.32
N GLY A 76 -6.00 18.65 0.00
CA GLY A 76 -6.77 18.91 -1.22
C GLY A 76 -6.48 17.93 -2.36
N GLY A 77 -5.67 16.89 -2.11
CA GLY A 77 -5.31 15.87 -3.08
C GLY A 77 -5.51 14.43 -2.58
N MET A 78 -5.50 13.51 -3.53
CA MET A 78 -5.44 12.07 -3.26
C MET A 78 -4.08 11.56 -3.69
N HIS A 79 -3.32 11.01 -2.74
CA HIS A 79 -1.96 10.58 -2.98
C HIS A 79 -1.86 9.06 -3.03
N LEU A 80 -1.01 8.54 -3.93
CA LEU A 80 -0.82 7.12 -4.16
C LEU A 80 0.51 6.66 -3.57
N TYR A 81 0.48 5.59 -2.78
CA TYR A 81 1.63 5.07 -2.06
C TYR A 81 1.81 3.56 -2.29
N TRP A 82 3.05 3.11 -2.18
CA TRP A 82 3.39 1.69 -2.26
C TRP A 82 3.11 0.98 -0.94
N LEU A 83 2.42 -0.15 -1.01
CA LEU A 83 2.01 -0.91 0.17
C LEU A 83 3.21 -1.55 0.88
N ASP A 84 4.28 -1.89 0.16
CA ASP A 84 5.49 -2.44 0.75
C ASP A 84 6.32 -1.43 1.55
N GLU A 85 6.07 -0.14 1.37
CA GLU A 85 6.66 0.95 2.15
C GLU A 85 5.91 1.25 3.46
N VAL A 86 4.77 0.59 3.70
CA VAL A 86 4.10 0.68 5.00
C VAL A 86 4.90 -0.11 6.03
N GLU A 87 5.27 0.53 7.14
CA GLU A 87 5.87 -0.08 8.33
C GLU A 87 4.78 -0.66 9.23
N ARG A 88 3.76 0.15 9.57
CA ARG A 88 2.69 -0.18 10.51
C ARG A 88 1.45 0.71 10.30
N VAL A 89 0.25 0.17 10.59
CA VAL A 89 -1.02 0.90 10.55
C VAL A 89 -1.56 1.12 11.98
N VAL A 90 -2.12 2.30 12.24
CA VAL A 90 -2.97 2.60 13.40
C VAL A 90 -4.35 2.99 12.88
N ARG A 91 -5.38 2.28 13.32
CA ARG A 91 -6.76 2.71 13.07
C ARG A 91 -7.10 3.83 14.05
N VAL A 92 -7.56 4.95 13.51
CA VAL A 92 -8.04 6.07 14.32
C VAL A 92 -9.56 5.92 14.40
N GLY A 93 -10.12 5.83 15.62
CA GLY A 93 -11.59 5.81 15.80
C GLY A 93 -12.29 4.45 15.90
N SER A 94 -11.59 3.36 16.22
CA SER A 94 -12.26 2.11 16.66
C SER A 94 -12.31 2.05 18.19
N SER A 95 -13.47 2.39 18.78
CA SER A 95 -13.86 1.97 20.13
C SER A 95 -14.65 0.67 20.05
#